data_AF-A0A7C4VL84-F1
#
_entry.id   AF-A0A7C4VL84-F1
#
_cell.length_a   1.000
_cell.length_b   1.000
_cell.length_c   1.000
_cell.angle_alpha   90.00
_cell.angle_beta   90.00
_cell.angle_gamma   90.00
#
_symmetry.space_group_name_H-M   'P 1'
#
loop_
_entity.id
_entity.type
_entity.pdbx_description
1 polymer ?
#
loop_
_entity_poly.entity_id
_entity_poly.type
_entity_poly.pdbx_seq_one_letter_code
_entity_poly.pdbx_strand_id
1 'polypeptide(L)' 'YVRAGAEQWERWLQATVELLGGCPCEDGCPRCVLSPKCGNGNQFLDKHAALELAERMSGTRFRALR' A
#
# COMPACT_ATOMS: atom_id res chain seq x y z
N TYR A 1 13.25 3.34 17.53
CA TYR A 1 12.12 3.12 16.62
C TYR A 1 12.52 3.12 15.15
N VAL A 2 13.24 4.14 14.63
CA VAL A 2 13.58 4.23 13.20
C VAL A 2 14.30 2.97 12.66
N ARG A 3 15.38 2.51 13.31
CA ARG A 3 16.12 1.31 12.89
C ARG A 3 15.24 0.05 12.88
N ALA A 4 14.55 -0.22 13.98
CA ALA A 4 13.63 -1.35 14.09
C ALA A 4 12.52 -1.30 13.03
N GLY A 5 12.02 -0.12 12.66
CA GLY A 5 11.05 0.04 11.58
C GLY A 5 11.66 -0.21 10.20
N ALA A 6 12.87 0.28 9.95
CA ALA A 6 13.59 0.04 8.69
C ALA A 6 13.86 -1.46 8.46
N GLU A 7 14.15 -2.21 9.53
CA GLU A 7 14.30 -3.67 9.48
C GLU A 7 13.00 -4.41 9.12
N GLN A 8 11.83 -3.78 9.32
CA GLN A 8 10.53 -4.36 8.94
C GLN A 8 10.03 -3.90 7.56
N TRP A 9 10.77 -3.02 6.88
CA TRP A 9 10.33 -2.34 5.66
C TRP A 9 9.72 -3.27 4.61
N GLU A 10 10.48 -4.29 4.20
CA GLU A 10 10.08 -5.22 3.14
C GLU A 10 8.79 -5.97 3.50
N ARG A 11 8.70 -6.44 4.76
CA ARG A 11 7.52 -7.16 5.27
C ARG A 11 6.28 -6.27 5.28
N TRP A 12 6.41 -5.03 5.73
CA TRP A 12 5.27 -4.09 5.79
C TRP A 12 4.80 -3.68 4.40
N LEU A 13 5.74 -3.53 3.46
CA LEU A 13 5.40 -3.17 2.10
C LEU A 13 4.71 -4.34 1.38
N GLN A 14 5.20 -5.57 1.56
CA GLN A 14 4.54 -6.77 1.05
C GLN A 14 3.12 -6.94 1.61
N ALA A 15 2.94 -6.76 2.92
CA ALA A 15 1.61 -6.79 3.55
C ALA A 15 0.67 -5.70 3.00
N THR A 16 1.22 -4.55 2.59
CA THR A 16 0.46 -3.45 1.98
C THR A 16 -0.02 -3.82 0.58
N VAL A 17 0.85 -4.43 -0.25
CA VAL A 17 0.49 -4.95 -1.58
C VAL A 17 -0.62 -6.00 -1.45
N GLU A 18 -0.49 -6.93 -0.51
CA GLU A 18 -1.49 -7.97 -0.24
C GLU A 18 -2.84 -7.37 0.22
N LEU A 19 -2.81 -6.39 1.12
CA LEU A 19 -4.03 -5.72 1.61
C LEU A 19 -4.76 -4.98 0.49
N LEU A 20 -4.04 -4.22 -0.33
CA LEU A 20 -4.62 -3.43 -1.42
C LEU A 20 -5.11 -4.35 -2.55
N GLY A 21 -4.26 -5.27 -3.02
CA GLY A 21 -4.58 -6.18 -4.12
C GLY A 21 -5.62 -7.25 -3.77
N GLY A 22 -5.66 -7.70 -2.50
CA GLY A 22 -6.61 -8.70 -2.02
C GLY A 22 -7.98 -8.14 -1.61
N CYS A 23 -8.13 -6.80 -1.53
CA CYS A 23 -9.41 -6.20 -1.14
C CYS A 23 -10.41 -6.28 -2.31
N PRO A 24 -11.64 -6.79 -2.10
CA PRO A 24 -12.63 -6.96 -3.17
C PRO A 24 -13.32 -5.65 -3.62
N CYS A 25 -12.99 -4.50 -3.02
CA CYS A 25 -13.54 -3.22 -3.47
C CYS A 25 -12.93 -2.77 -4.80
N GLU A 26 -13.66 -1.97 -5.57
CA GLU A 26 -13.19 -1.44 -6.86
C GLU A 26 -12.28 -0.23 -6.62
N ASP A 27 -12.83 0.89 -6.15
CA ASP A 27 -12.11 2.18 -6.07
C ASP A 27 -11.30 2.39 -4.78
N GLY A 28 -11.50 1.53 -3.77
CA GLY A 28 -10.95 1.69 -2.42
C GLY A 28 -12.03 1.81 -1.35
N CYS A 29 -11.76 1.31 -0.15
CA CYS A 29 -12.68 1.38 0.98
C CYS A 29 -11.96 1.60 2.32
N PRO A 30 -12.69 1.92 3.40
CA PRO A 30 -12.10 2.14 4.72
C PRO A 30 -11.27 0.97 5.28
N ARG A 31 -11.39 -0.23 4.71
CA ARG A 31 -10.61 -1.40 5.13
C ARG A 31 -9.20 -1.45 4.52
N CYS A 32 -9.01 -0.90 3.32
CA CYS A 32 -7.76 -1.06 2.57
C CYS A 32 -6.95 0.23 2.43
N VAL A 33 -7.60 1.38 2.23
CA VAL A 33 -6.90 2.65 1.96
C VAL A 33 -6.91 3.62 3.14
N LEU A 34 -7.84 3.45 4.09
CA LEU A 34 -7.97 4.34 5.23
C LEU A 34 -7.04 3.90 6.37
N SER A 35 -6.27 4.84 6.90
CA SER A 35 -5.51 4.64 8.13
C SER A 35 -6.10 5.47 9.27
N PRO A 36 -6.37 4.87 10.44
CA PRO A 36 -6.79 5.62 11.63
C PRO A 36 -5.66 6.50 12.21
N LYS A 37 -4.45 6.40 11.65
CA LYS A 37 -3.28 7.20 12.03
C LYS A 37 -2.86 8.20 10.92
N CYS A 38 -3.70 8.41 9.90
CA CYS A 38 -3.39 9.37 8.83
C CYS A 38 -3.45 10.81 9.36
N GLY A 39 -2.30 11.50 9.40
CA GLY A 39 -2.21 12.90 9.82
C GLY A 39 -2.85 13.88 8.83
N ASN A 40 -3.06 13.48 7.57
CA ASN A 40 -3.70 14.29 6.53
C ASN A 40 -5.21 14.01 6.39
N GLY A 41 -5.82 13.34 7.37
CA GLY A 41 -7.27 13.09 7.38
C GLY A 41 -7.79 12.24 6.20
N ASN A 42 -6.94 11.39 5.61
CA ASN A 42 -7.30 10.51 4.49
C ASN A 42 -7.81 11.26 3.24
N GLN A 43 -7.27 12.46 2.95
CA GLN A 43 -7.55 13.16 1.69
C GLN A 43 -6.78 12.52 0.52
N PHE A 44 -7.41 12.52 -0.66
CA PHE A 44 -6.84 12.03 -1.94
C PHE A 44 -6.47 10.54 -1.95
N LEU A 45 -7.31 9.68 -1.39
CA LEU A 45 -7.10 8.23 -1.43
C LEU A 45 -7.50 7.64 -2.78
N ASP A 46 -6.59 6.90 -3.39
CA ASP A 46 -6.80 6.11 -4.60
C ASP A 46 -6.18 4.73 -4.41
N LYS A 47 -6.97 3.67 -4.56
CA LYS A 47 -6.51 2.29 -4.35
C LYS A 47 -5.48 1.86 -5.39
N HIS A 48 -5.71 2.17 -6.66
CA HIS A 48 -4.91 1.69 -7.78
C HIS A 48 -3.54 2.35 -7.79
N ALA A 49 -3.49 3.68 -7.60
CA ALA A 49 -2.25 4.42 -7.50
C ALA A 49 -1.43 3.99 -6.26
N ALA A 50 -2.09 3.73 -5.13
CA ALA A 50 -1.42 3.24 -3.93
C ALA A 50 -0.81 1.84 -4.15
N LEU A 51 -1.54 0.93 -4.80
CA LEU A 51 -1.05 -0.41 -5.12
C LEU A 51 0.15 -0.36 -6.07
N GLU A 52 0.04 0.42 -7.15
CA GLU A 52 1.13 0.60 -8.12
C GLU A 52 2.40 1.14 -7.45
N LEU A 53 2.26 2.13 -6.58
CA LEU A 53 3.38 2.69 -5.83
C LEU A 53 4.02 1.64 -4.91
N ALA A 54 3.21 0.88 -4.17
CA ALA A 54 3.69 -0.14 -3.25
C ALA A 54 4.46 -1.26 -3.99
N GLU A 55 3.96 -1.73 -5.13
CA GLU A 55 4.62 -2.75 -5.96
C GLU A 55 5.96 -2.24 -6.53
N ARG A 56 6.02 -0.96 -6.95
CA ARG A 56 7.28 -0.36 -7.41
C ARG A 56 8.31 -0.25 -6.31
N MET A 57 7.87 0.10 -5.10
CA MET A 57 8.75 0.27 -3.94
C MET A 57 9.25 -1.08 -3.39
N SER A 58 8.49 -2.18 -3.58
CA SER A 58 8.87 -3.51 -3.08
C SER A 58 9.89 -4.21 -3.96
N GLY A 59 10.22 -3.64 -5.14
CA GLY A 59 11.13 -4.27 -6.09
C GLY A 59 10.56 -5.55 -6.72
N THR A 60 9.29 -5.87 -6.46
CA THR A 60 8.55 -6.92 -7.17
C THR A 60 8.45 -6.44 -8.61
N ARG A 61 9.19 -7.09 -9.51
CA ARG A 61 9.32 -6.67 -10.92
C ARG A 61 7.97 -6.20 -11.48
N PHE A 62 7.90 -4.92 -11.85
CA PHE A 62 6.82 -4.35 -12.62
C PHE A 62 6.60 -5.22 -13.87
N ARG A 63 5.57 -6.05 -13.85
CA ARG A 63 5.08 -6.70 -15.06
C ARG A 63 4.22 -5.64 -15.72
N ALA A 64 4.87 -4.78 -16.52
CA ALA A 64 4.16 -3.86 -17.39
C ALA A 64 3.04 -4.66 -18.07
N LEU A 65 1.79 -4.33 -17.73
CA LEU A 65 0.64 -4.81 -18.48
C LEU A 65 0.89 -4.36 -19.92
N ARG A 66 1.07 -5.33 -20.82
CA ARG A 66 1.01 -5.08 -22.25
C ARG A 66 -0.40 -4.70 -22.64
#